data_AF-A0A1M6HY31-F1
#
_entry.id   AF-A0A1M6HY31-F1
#
_cell.length_a   1.000
_cell.length_b   1.000
_cell.length_c   1.000
_cell.angle_alpha   90.00
_cell.angle_beta   90.00
_cell.angle_gamma   90.00
#
_symmetry.space_group_name_H-M   'P 1'
#
loop_
_entity.id
_entity.type
_entity.pdbx_description
1 polymer ?
#
loop_
_entity_poly.entity_id
_entity_poly.type
_entity_poly.pdbx_seq_one_letter_code
_entity_poly.pdbx_strand_id
1 'polypeptide(L)' 'MVISIENELNQEILDKLTKVCLCKGISRATMKKAIAGGADTVEKVRKATGAGSGSCGGRRCTPKIEELLAATTSSEQ' A
#
# COMPACT_ATOMS: atom_id res chain seq x y z
N MET A 1 -2.46 31.59 21.50
CA MET A 1 -3.14 30.28 21.50
C MET A 1 -4.08 30.25 20.29
N VAL A 2 -3.57 29.86 19.13
CA VAL A 2 -4.37 29.70 17.90
C VAL A 2 -4.25 28.25 17.43
N ILE A 3 -5.20 27.45 17.95
CA ILE A 3 -5.95 26.35 17.35
C ILE A 3 -5.51 25.98 15.90
N SER A 4 -4.69 24.95 15.70
CA SER A 4 -5.07 23.54 15.46
C SER A 4 -5.87 23.23 14.17
N ILE A 5 -5.65 23.92 13.05
CA ILE A 5 -6.31 23.60 11.75
C ILE A 5 -5.39 22.92 10.69
N GLU A 6 -4.09 22.72 10.95
CA GLU A 6 -3.17 22.21 9.89
C GLU A 6 -3.16 20.67 9.69
N ASN A 7 -3.82 19.88 10.53
CA ASN A 7 -3.48 18.45 10.63
C ASN A 7 -4.35 17.45 9.83
N GLU A 8 -5.48 17.87 9.22
CA GLU A 8 -6.39 16.92 8.55
C GLU A 8 -6.05 16.69 7.07
N LEU A 9 -5.49 17.69 6.38
CA LEU A 9 -5.16 17.61 4.95
C LEU A 9 -3.90 16.77 4.64
N ASN A 10 -3.04 16.55 5.64
CA ASN A 10 -1.70 15.98 5.44
C ASN A 10 -1.69 14.46 5.25
N GLN A 11 -2.64 13.73 5.83
CA GLN A 11 -2.64 12.25 5.83
C GLN A 11 -3.04 11.65 4.47
N GLU A 12 -4.02 12.24 3.78
CA GLU A 12 -4.46 11.74 2.46
C GLU A 12 -3.43 11.98 1.35
N ILE A 13 -2.68 13.09 1.44
CA ILE A 13 -1.59 13.39 0.51
C ILE A 13 -0.41 12.43 0.75
N LEU A 14 -0.08 12.15 2.01
CA LEU A 14 0.97 11.19 2.36
C LEU A 14 0.69 9.79 1.81
N ASP A 15 -0.57 9.32 1.84
CA ASP A 15 -0.93 8.00 1.33
C ASP A 15 -0.80 7.91 -0.20
N LYS A 16 -1.12 8.99 -0.93
CA LYS A 16 -0.93 9.06 -2.39
C LYS A 16 0.55 9.14 -2.80
N LEU A 17 1.37 9.84 -2.01
CA LEU A 17 2.81 9.98 -2.26
C LEU A 17 3.61 8.75 -1.81
N THR A 18 3.13 7.99 -0.84
CA THR A 18 3.88 6.85 -0.29
C THR A 18 3.95 5.72 -1.31
N LYS A 19 5.14 5.62 -1.93
CA LYS A 19 5.53 4.54 -2.83
C LYS A 19 5.75 3.28 -1.99
N VAL A 20 4.93 2.25 -2.20
CA VAL A 20 5.10 0.93 -1.58
C VAL A 20 6.24 0.18 -2.23
N CYS A 21 6.30 0.20 -3.57
CA CYS A 21 7.40 -0.40 -4.30
C CYS A 21 8.26 0.70 -4.90
N LEU A 22 9.45 0.94 -4.32
CA LEU A 22 10.42 1.89 -4.84
C LEU A 22 10.98 1.45 -6.20
N CYS A 23 11.21 0.14 -6.37
CA CYS A 23 11.82 -0.43 -7.58
C CYS A 23 10.94 -0.29 -8.82
N LYS A 24 9.61 -0.40 -8.67
CA LYS A 24 8.62 -0.22 -9.76
C LYS A 24 7.83 1.09 -9.68
N GLY A 25 8.09 1.93 -8.68
CA GLY A 25 7.34 3.17 -8.47
C GLY A 25 5.85 3.00 -8.14
N ILE A 26 5.45 1.85 -7.57
CA ILE A 26 4.05 1.54 -7.25
C ILE A 26 3.64 2.25 -5.96
N SER A 27 2.56 3.02 -5.99
CA SER A 27 1.99 3.72 -4.84
C SER A 27 1.03 2.86 -4.03
N ARG A 28 0.76 3.26 -2.78
CA ARG A 28 -0.27 2.61 -1.94
C ARG A 28 -1.64 2.58 -2.62
N ALA A 29 -2.01 3.62 -3.37
CA ALA A 29 -3.27 3.67 -4.11
C ALA A 29 -3.43 2.49 -5.10
N THR A 30 -2.36 2.15 -5.84
CA THR A 30 -2.38 1.00 -6.76
C THR A 30 -2.47 -0.33 -6.00
N MET A 31 -1.80 -0.44 -4.85
CA MET A 31 -1.91 -1.62 -3.99
C MET A 31 -3.34 -1.81 -3.47
N LYS A 32 -3.96 -0.76 -2.93
CA LYS A 32 -5.36 -0.79 -2.49
C LYS A 32 -6.32 -1.18 -3.63
N LYS A 33 -6.11 -0.65 -4.84
CA LYS A 33 -6.89 -1.04 -6.03
C LYS A 33 -6.75 -2.53 -6.36
N ALA A 34 -5.56 -3.09 -6.26
CA ALA A 34 -5.35 -4.52 -6.49
C ALA A 34 -6.03 -5.39 -5.42
N ILE A 35 -5.93 -4.99 -4.15
CA ILE A 35 -6.61 -5.69 -3.05
C ILE A 35 -8.12 -5.63 -3.23
N ALA A 36 -8.68 -4.46 -3.57
CA ALA A 36 -10.10 -4.29 -3.90
C ALA A 36 -10.54 -5.09 -5.14
N GLY A 37 -9.61 -5.38 -6.05
CA GLY A 37 -9.83 -6.28 -7.19
C GLY A 37 -9.83 -7.77 -6.82
N GLY A 38 -9.72 -8.13 -5.54
CA GLY A 38 -9.73 -9.52 -5.05
C GLY A 38 -8.33 -10.11 -4.79
N ALA A 39 -7.29 -9.28 -4.69
CA ALA A 39 -5.97 -9.73 -4.32
C ALA A 39 -5.83 -9.81 -2.78
N ASP A 40 -6.16 -10.96 -2.20
CA ASP A 40 -6.06 -11.21 -0.75
C ASP A 40 -4.68 -11.73 -0.29
N THR A 41 -3.81 -12.15 -1.23
CA THR A 41 -2.48 -12.67 -0.91
C THR A 41 -1.38 -11.83 -1.51
N VAL A 42 -0.19 -11.87 -0.89
CA VAL A 42 1.01 -11.19 -1.41
C VAL A 42 1.27 -11.59 -2.87
N GLU A 43 1.13 -12.88 -3.20
CA GLU A 43 1.33 -13.35 -4.56
C GLU A 43 0.31 -12.77 -5.55
N LYS A 44 -0.98 -12.75 -5.19
CA LYS A 44 -2.02 -12.12 -6.01
C LYS A 44 -1.76 -10.63 -6.18
N VAL A 45 -1.38 -9.92 -5.11
CA VAL A 45 -1.05 -8.49 -5.16
C VAL A 45 0.16 -8.26 -6.06
N ARG A 46 1.21 -9.10 -5.97
CA ARG A 46 2.39 -9.03 -6.84
C ARG A 46 2.02 -9.33 -8.29
N LYS A 47 1.09 -10.25 -8.56
CA LYS A 47 0.62 -10.55 -9.93
C LYS A 47 -0.25 -9.42 -10.50
N ALA A 48 -1.12 -8.84 -9.68
CA ALA A 48 -2.02 -7.75 -10.09
C ALA A 48 -1.29 -6.41 -10.26
N THR A 49 -0.36 -6.08 -9.37
CA THR A 49 0.38 -4.80 -9.40
C THR A 49 1.74 -4.90 -10.08
N GLY A 50 2.30 -6.11 -10.20
CA GLY A 50 3.69 -6.31 -10.61
C GLY A 50 4.72 -5.97 -9.53
N ALA A 51 4.29 -5.68 -8.30
CA ALA A 51 5.19 -5.40 -7.19
C ALA A 51 6.05 -6.63 -6.85
N GLY A 52 7.27 -6.39 -6.37
CA GLY A 52 8.17 -7.46 -5.92
C GLY A 52 8.77 -8.36 -7.01
N SER A 53 8.41 -8.21 -8.27
CA SER A 53 9.10 -8.87 -9.41
C SER A 53 10.26 -8.03 -9.98
N GLY A 54 10.64 -6.94 -9.31
CA GLY A 54 11.77 -6.10 -9.72
C GLY A 54 13.12 -6.61 -9.20
N SER A 55 14.19 -5.87 -9.47
CA SER A 55 15.57 -6.17 -9.05
C SER A 55 15.74 -6.40 -7.53
N CYS A 56 14.84 -5.86 -6.72
CA CYS A 56 14.83 -6.03 -5.27
C CYS A 56 14.10 -7.29 -4.79
N GLY A 57 13.52 -8.10 -5.68
CA GLY A 57 12.86 -9.38 -5.36
C GLY A 57 11.67 -9.28 -4.40
N GLY A 58 11.14 -8.07 -4.19
CA GLY A 58 10.06 -7.83 -3.24
C GLY A 58 10.49 -7.61 -1.80
N ARG A 59 11.78 -7.67 -1.46
CA ARG A 59 12.25 -7.49 -0.07
C ARG A 59 11.73 -6.23 0.63
N ARG A 60 11.55 -5.12 -0.11
CA ARG A 60 11.13 -3.83 0.46
C ARG A 60 9.62 -3.62 0.46
N CYS A 61 8.91 -4.17 -0.52
CA CYS A 61 7.47 -3.97 -0.66
C CYS A 61 6.65 -5.08 -0.02
N THR A 62 7.18 -6.31 0.11
CA THR A 62 6.51 -7.46 0.74
C THR A 62 5.98 -7.15 2.14
N PRO A 63 6.78 -6.66 3.10
CA PRO A 63 6.27 -6.36 4.44
C PRO A 63 5.16 -5.29 4.43
N LYS A 64 5.25 -4.31 3.52
CA LYS A 64 4.19 -3.29 3.35
C LYS A 64 2.91 -3.88 2.76
N ILE A 65 3.03 -4.84 1.84
CA ILE A 65 1.88 -5.52 1.22
C ILE A 65 1.19 -6.37 2.29
N GLU A 66 1.95 -7.11 3.09
CA GLU A 66 1.42 -7.90 4.20
C GLU A 66 0.69 -7.03 5.23
N GLU A 67 1.25 -5.88 5.59
CA GLU A 67 0.57 -4.90 6.47
C GLU A 67 -0.74 -4.37 5.85
N LEU A 68 -0.75 -4.06 4.56
CA LEU A 68 -1.96 -3.62 3.85
C LEU A 68 -3.02 -4.72 3.79
N LEU A 69 -2.62 -5.97 3.53
CA LEU A 69 -3.51 -7.12 3.50
C LEU A 69 -4.11 -7.38 4.88
N ALA A 70 -3.28 -7.39 5.93
CA ALA A 70 -3.71 -7.55 7.31
C ALA A 70 -4.71 -6.46 7.74
N ALA A 71 -4.45 -5.20 7.34
CA ALA A 71 -5.36 -4.09 7.59
C ALA A 71 -6.71 -4.27 6.88
N THR A 72 -6.74 -4.81 5.66
CA THR A 72 -7.99 -5.08 4.94
C THR A 72 -8.73 -6.33 5.42
N THR A 73 -8.04 -7.34 5.94
CA THR A 73 -8.65 -8.56 6.51
C THR A 73 -9.12 -8.37 7.96
N SER A 74 -8.99 -7.16 8.53
CA SER A 74 -9.46 -6.83 9.89
C SER A 74 -10.95 -6.42 9.95
N SER A 75 -11.76 -6.76 8.94
CA SER A 75 -13.24 -6.67 9.00
C SER A 75 -13.94 -8.01 9.21
N GLU A 76 -13.21 -9.06 9.57
CA GLU A 76 -13.79 -10.31 10.06
C GLU A 76 -13.35 -10.52 11.52
N GLN A 77 -14.10 -9.90 12.44
CA GLN A 77 -14.29 -10.36 13.81
C GLN A 77 -15.78 -10.59 14.03
#